data_AF-A0A7H0YBT7-F1
#
_entry.id   AF-A0A7H0YBT7-F1
#
_cell.length_a   1.000
_cell.length_b   1.000
_cell.length_c   1.000
_cell.angle_alpha   90.00
_cell.angle_beta   90.00
_cell.angle_gamma   90.00
#
_symmetry.space_group_name_H-M   'P 1'
#
loop_
_entity.id
_entity.type
_entity.pdbx_description
1 polymer ?
#
loop_
_entity_poly.entity_id
_entity_poly.type
_entity_poly.pdbx_seq_one_letter_code
_entity_poly.pdbx_strand_id
1 'polypeptide(L)'
;MEIVKEHRWFAPLLSVLLVCILGIGLYAEVQQTQKNLKNTPMQSLSWSGNSSSPTYGDRMGTHNGSNRTSPIFVAAHGQSSWKEIMPTPLPASQMKQAEQVRNNVATGKKKPEVQHSKSAILTPPTTIYFTKTKMLTQDDKALSTWSYPVSAKELLLLQKIVMAEAEGEPYEGKVAVANVVLNRLRSAPFPDTIQAVIYQKAQFSPVANGRLRRVQPNQDSIRAVTAALNGHKAVPDNTCFFLSLTLAQDLTVHHSRTKVKTIGHHTFYK
;
A
#
# COMPACT_ATOMS: atom_id res chain seq x y z
N MET A 1 -54.20 -30.97 6.39
CA MET A 1 -53.08 -30.04 6.10
C MET A 1 -53.04 -28.89 7.11
N GLU A 2 -53.00 -29.18 8.42
CA GLU A 2 -53.00 -28.14 9.46
C GLU A 2 -51.72 -28.12 10.31
N ILE A 3 -50.92 -29.21 10.31
CA ILE A 3 -49.66 -29.31 11.08
C ILE A 3 -48.54 -28.41 10.52
N VAL A 4 -48.64 -27.98 9.25
CA VAL A 4 -47.57 -27.21 8.57
C VAL A 4 -47.65 -25.70 8.86
N LYS A 5 -48.77 -25.19 9.38
CA LYS A 5 -48.95 -23.75 9.63
C LYS A 5 -48.29 -23.25 10.91
N GLU A 6 -48.09 -24.09 11.92
CA GLU A 6 -47.51 -23.65 13.21
C GLU A 6 -45.98 -23.60 13.21
N HIS A 7 -45.30 -24.30 12.30
CA HIS A 7 -43.84 -24.34 12.25
C HIS A 7 -43.31 -23.77 10.92
N ARG A 8 -43.50 -22.47 10.71
CA ARG A 8 -42.96 -21.73 9.54
C ARG A 8 -41.43 -21.85 9.36
N TRP A 9 -40.71 -22.30 10.39
CA TRP A 9 -39.26 -22.53 10.34
C TRP A 9 -38.87 -23.95 9.90
N PHE A 10 -39.83 -24.88 9.83
CA PHE A 10 -39.57 -26.26 9.42
C PHE A 10 -39.30 -26.37 7.92
N ALA A 11 -39.97 -25.55 7.10
CA ALA A 11 -39.76 -25.50 5.65
C ALA A 11 -38.32 -25.11 5.25
N PRO A 12 -37.71 -24.02 5.79
CA PRO A 12 -36.31 -23.71 5.48
C PRO A 12 -35.34 -24.76 6.05
N LEU A 13 -35.60 -25.33 7.23
CA LEU A 13 -34.75 -26.37 7.82
C LEU A 13 -34.73 -27.66 6.98
N LEU A 14 -35.90 -28.11 6.50
CA LEU A 14 -35.99 -29.29 5.65
C LEU A 14 -35.33 -29.05 4.28
N SER A 15 -35.43 -27.83 3.74
CA SER A 15 -34.73 -27.44 2.51
C SER A 15 -33.21 -27.49 2.68
N VAL A 16 -32.67 -26.96 3.78
CA VAL A 16 -31.23 -26.99 4.07
C VAL A 16 -30.76 -28.43 4.27
N LEU A 17 -31.52 -29.25 5.00
CA LEU A 17 -31.20 -30.65 5.23
C LEU A 17 -31.12 -31.44 3.91
N LEU A 18 -32.07 -31.25 2.99
CA LEU A 18 -32.06 -31.91 1.68
C LEU A 18 -30.85 -31.50 0.83
N VAL A 19 -30.48 -30.22 0.84
CA VAL A 19 -29.27 -29.73 0.15
C VAL A 19 -28.00 -30.34 0.75
N CYS A 20 -27.93 -30.46 2.07
CA CYS A 20 -26.79 -31.10 2.74
C CYS A 20 -26.66 -32.59 2.39
N ILE A 21 -27.77 -33.34 2.38
CA ILE A 21 -27.75 -34.77 2.04
C ILE A 21 -27.32 -34.99 0.58
N LEU A 22 -27.85 -34.20 -0.35
CA LEU A 22 -27.44 -34.25 -1.77
C LEU A 22 -25.96 -33.87 -1.95
N GLY A 23 -25.49 -32.85 -1.24
CA GLY A 23 -24.09 -32.42 -1.29
C GLY A 23 -23.10 -33.48 -0.79
N ILE A 24 -23.44 -34.18 0.30
CA ILE A 24 -22.61 -35.27 0.84
C ILE A 24 -22.54 -36.44 -0.15
N GLY A 25 -23.65 -36.79 -0.83
CA GLY A 25 -23.67 -37.83 -1.86
C GLY A 25 -22.74 -37.50 -3.04
N LEU A 26 -22.85 -36.29 -3.59
CA LEU A 26 -21.96 -35.81 -4.66
C LEU A 26 -20.49 -35.78 -4.22
N TYR A 27 -20.22 -35.35 -2.99
CA TYR A 27 -18.86 -35.33 -2.46
C TYR A 27 -18.25 -36.74 -2.37
N ALA A 28 -19.02 -37.73 -1.90
CA ALA A 28 -18.55 -39.11 -1.83
C ALA A 28 -18.26 -39.70 -3.22
N GLU A 29 -19.09 -39.39 -4.21
CA GLU A 29 -18.93 -39.86 -5.59
C GLU A 29 -17.72 -39.23 -6.30
N VAL A 30 -17.47 -37.94 -6.05
CA VAL A 30 -16.24 -37.26 -6.51
C VAL A 30 -14.99 -37.89 -5.89
N GLN A 31 -15.03 -38.26 -4.61
CA GLN A 31 -13.89 -38.89 -3.95
C GLN A 31 -13.61 -40.32 -4.46
N GLN A 32 -14.65 -41.09 -4.79
CA GLN A 32 -14.49 -42.38 -5.46
C GLN A 32 -13.87 -42.23 -6.86
N THR A 33 -14.33 -41.23 -7.62
CA THR A 33 -13.80 -40.95 -8.96
C THR A 33 -12.31 -40.56 -8.89
N GLN A 34 -11.92 -39.70 -7.96
CA GLN A 34 -10.51 -39.31 -7.75
C GLN A 34 -9.62 -40.49 -7.34
N LYS A 35 -10.13 -41.44 -6.55
CA LYS A 35 -9.40 -42.66 -6.17
C LYS A 35 -9.20 -43.60 -7.36
N ASN A 36 -10.20 -43.72 -8.25
CA ASN A 36 -10.09 -44.51 -9.47
C ASN A 36 -9.10 -43.91 -10.49
N LEU A 37 -9.05 -42.59 -10.63
CA LEU A 37 -8.04 -41.94 -11.49
C LEU A 37 -6.60 -42.18 -11.00
N LYS A 38 -6.37 -42.19 -9.68
CA LYS A 38 -5.04 -42.44 -9.11
C LYS A 38 -4.56 -43.89 -9.25
N ASN A 39 -5.48 -44.83 -9.46
CA ASN A 39 -5.18 -46.26 -9.54
C ASN A 39 -5.09 -46.80 -10.98
N THR A 40 -5.27 -45.95 -11.99
CA THR A 40 -5.12 -46.36 -13.40
C THR A 40 -3.66 -46.18 -13.84
N PRO A 41 -2.91 -47.25 -14.15
CA PRO A 41 -1.54 -47.12 -14.65
C PRO A 41 -1.56 -46.44 -16.03
N MET A 42 -0.87 -45.31 -16.16
CA MET A 42 -0.70 -44.60 -17.43
C MET A 42 0.00 -45.51 -18.45
N GLN A 43 -0.71 -45.89 -19.51
CA GLN A 43 -0.08 -46.41 -20.72
C GLN A 43 0.61 -45.24 -21.43
N SER A 44 1.92 -45.36 -21.61
CA SER A 44 2.76 -44.38 -22.29
C SER A 44 2.39 -44.31 -23.78
N LEU A 45 1.69 -43.24 -24.17
CA LEU A 45 1.56 -42.86 -25.58
C LEU A 45 2.88 -42.21 -26.03
N SER A 46 3.68 -42.99 -26.76
CA SER A 46 4.86 -42.53 -27.48
C SER A 46 4.45 -41.62 -28.64
N TRP A 47 4.75 -40.33 -28.54
CA TRP A 47 4.56 -39.38 -29.65
C TRP A 47 5.79 -39.44 -30.58
N SER A 48 5.57 -39.92 -31.81
CA SER A 48 6.52 -39.91 -32.92
C SER A 48 6.81 -38.49 -33.39
N GLY A 49 8.08 -38.10 -33.36
CA GLY A 49 8.53 -36.78 -33.80
C GLY A 49 8.26 -36.50 -35.28
N ASN A 50 8.05 -35.23 -35.60
CA ASN A 50 8.39 -34.71 -36.91
C ASN A 50 8.92 -33.28 -36.75
N SER A 51 10.21 -33.13 -37.03
CA SER A 51 10.95 -31.88 -37.06
C SER A 51 10.86 -31.26 -38.46
N SER A 52 10.38 -30.03 -38.56
CA SER A 52 10.53 -29.21 -39.76
C SER A 52 10.58 -27.74 -39.38
N SER A 53 11.81 -27.22 -39.31
CA SER A 53 12.15 -25.80 -39.25
C SER A 53 11.99 -25.17 -40.64
N PRO A 54 11.43 -23.95 -40.78
CA PRO A 54 11.65 -23.12 -41.95
C PRO A 54 12.73 -22.07 -41.66
N THR A 55 13.78 -22.14 -42.47
CA THR A 55 14.86 -21.17 -42.66
C THR A 55 14.34 -19.77 -42.99
N TYR A 56 14.77 -18.76 -42.24
CA TYR A 56 14.56 -17.35 -42.56
C TYR A 56 15.83 -16.82 -43.24
N GLY A 57 15.68 -16.36 -44.49
CA GLY A 57 16.77 -15.98 -45.37
C GLY A 57 17.39 -14.62 -45.06
N ASP A 58 18.71 -14.59 -45.28
CA ASP A 58 19.57 -13.42 -45.32
C ASP A 58 19.11 -12.34 -46.31
N ARG A 59 19.21 -11.08 -45.89
CA ARG A 59 19.32 -9.94 -46.80
C ARG A 59 20.33 -8.94 -46.23
N MET A 60 21.58 -9.09 -46.68
CA MET A 60 22.64 -8.09 -46.55
C MET A 60 22.30 -6.86 -47.39
N GLY A 61 22.43 -5.67 -46.78
CA GLY A 61 22.40 -4.38 -47.44
C GLY A 61 23.51 -3.52 -46.87
N THR A 62 24.58 -3.37 -47.64
CA THR A 62 25.76 -2.55 -47.38
C THR A 62 25.43 -1.06 -47.53
N HIS A 63 25.84 -0.21 -46.58
CA HIS A 63 26.18 1.18 -46.89
C HIS A 63 27.39 1.65 -46.06
N ASN A 64 28.29 2.30 -46.78
CA ASN A 64 29.65 2.70 -46.49
C ASN A 64 29.74 4.24 -46.47
N GLY A 65 30.70 4.76 -45.69
CA GLY A 65 31.23 6.13 -45.79
C GLY A 65 30.62 7.12 -44.80
N SER A 66 31.34 8.01 -44.13
CA SER A 66 32.76 8.38 -44.19
C SER A 66 33.03 9.40 -43.07
N ASN A 67 34.20 9.28 -42.44
CA ASN A 67 34.83 10.31 -41.59
C ASN A 67 34.94 11.67 -42.30
N ARG A 68 34.68 12.77 -41.58
CA ARG A 68 35.39 14.05 -41.78
C ARG A 68 35.57 14.82 -40.46
N THR A 69 36.82 15.19 -40.24
CA THR A 69 37.42 15.97 -39.17
C THR A 69 37.39 17.48 -39.44
N SER A 70 37.11 18.28 -38.38
CA SER A 70 37.65 19.61 -38.01
C SER A 70 37.44 20.82 -38.97
N PRO A 71 37.62 22.11 -38.55
CA PRO A 71 38.05 22.65 -37.25
C PRO A 71 37.22 23.84 -36.68
N ILE A 72 37.51 24.14 -35.40
CA ILE A 72 37.65 25.45 -34.73
C ILE A 72 37.17 26.71 -35.48
N PHE A 73 36.23 27.46 -34.87
CA PHE A 73 36.18 28.92 -34.99
C PHE A 73 35.90 29.57 -33.62
N VAL A 74 36.69 30.60 -33.36
CA VAL A 74 36.70 31.51 -32.21
C VAL A 74 35.82 32.72 -32.52
N ALA A 75 34.98 33.14 -31.57
CA ALA A 75 34.58 34.53 -31.28
C ALA A 75 33.61 34.47 -30.08
N ALA A 76 34.03 34.83 -28.86
CA ALA A 76 34.06 36.19 -28.32
C ALA A 76 32.69 36.87 -28.32
N HIS A 77 32.07 37.00 -27.14
CA HIS A 77 31.58 38.28 -26.56
C HIS A 77 30.72 38.01 -25.30
N GLY A 78 31.02 38.73 -24.21
CA GLY A 78 30.02 39.13 -23.22
C GLY A 78 30.06 38.44 -21.85
N GLN A 79 31.16 38.61 -21.09
CA GLN A 79 31.09 38.50 -19.63
C GLN A 79 30.39 39.76 -19.07
N SER A 80 29.16 39.63 -18.59
CA SER A 80 28.51 40.65 -17.76
C SER A 80 28.91 40.47 -16.30
N SER A 81 29.80 41.37 -15.88
CA SER A 81 30.24 41.66 -14.53
C SER A 81 29.05 41.98 -13.61
N TRP A 82 28.73 41.11 -12.65
CA TRP A 82 27.86 41.41 -11.51
C TRP A 82 28.66 42.09 -10.39
N LYS A 83 29.09 43.33 -10.63
CA LYS A 83 29.62 44.21 -9.56
C LYS A 83 28.45 44.93 -8.89
N GLU A 84 28.42 44.80 -7.56
CA GLU A 84 27.98 45.78 -6.57
C GLU A 84 26.55 46.34 -6.68
N ILE A 85 25.63 45.70 -5.96
CA ILE A 85 24.52 46.41 -5.31
C ILE A 85 24.45 45.90 -3.86
N MET A 86 25.17 46.56 -2.96
CA MET A 86 24.92 46.45 -1.51
C MET A 86 23.82 47.44 -1.15
N PRO A 87 22.78 47.05 -0.39
CA PRO A 87 21.86 48.02 0.19
C PRO A 87 22.59 48.82 1.28
N THR A 88 22.45 50.14 1.21
CA THR A 88 22.96 51.11 2.17
C THR A 88 22.39 50.86 3.58
N PRO A 89 23.19 51.04 4.65
CA PRO A 89 22.68 50.96 6.02
C PRO A 89 21.69 52.10 6.30
N LEU A 90 20.50 51.74 6.78
CA LEU A 90 19.49 52.68 7.25
C LEU A 90 19.97 53.45 8.50
N PRO A 91 19.64 54.75 8.63
CA PRO A 91 20.11 55.61 9.72
C PRO A 91 19.45 55.28 11.07
N ALA A 92 20.24 55.41 12.14
CA ALA A 92 19.97 54.99 13.51
C ALA A 92 18.99 55.91 14.28
N SER A 93 17.76 56.09 13.79
CA SER A 93 16.73 56.88 14.50
C SER A 93 15.40 56.14 14.74
N GLN A 94 15.34 54.82 14.56
CA GLN A 94 14.11 54.03 14.82
C GLN A 94 14.36 52.73 15.62
N MET A 95 15.19 52.79 16.67
CA MET A 95 15.37 51.70 17.63
C MET A 95 14.99 52.13 19.06
N LYS A 96 13.70 52.41 19.32
CA LYS A 96 13.17 52.56 20.70
C LYS A 96 11.73 52.05 20.91
N GLN A 97 11.19 51.21 20.03
CA GLN A 97 9.84 50.63 20.22
C GLN A 97 9.73 49.11 20.07
N ALA A 98 10.86 48.38 19.94
CA ALA A 98 10.85 46.91 19.85
C ALA A 98 11.23 46.17 21.15
N GLU A 99 11.57 46.87 22.23
CA GLU A 99 12.05 46.25 23.49
C GLU A 99 10.93 46.07 24.55
N GLN A 100 9.74 46.66 24.36
CA GLN A 100 8.71 46.69 25.40
C GLN A 100 7.60 45.62 25.27
N VAL A 101 7.63 44.80 24.21
CA VAL A 101 6.69 43.66 24.04
C VAL A 101 7.25 42.35 24.63
N ARG A 102 8.53 42.32 25.01
CA ARG A 102 9.22 41.10 25.47
C ARG A 102 8.94 40.71 26.93
N ASN A 103 8.36 41.60 27.75
CA ASN A 103 8.33 41.41 29.21
C ASN A 103 6.98 41.01 29.83
N ASN A 104 5.93 40.72 29.05
CA ASN A 104 4.59 40.38 29.59
C ASN A 104 4.13 38.92 29.40
N VAL A 105 5.02 37.99 29.02
CA VAL A 105 4.71 36.54 28.91
C VAL A 105 5.36 35.74 30.02
N ALA A 106 5.23 36.22 31.26
CA ALA A 106 5.70 35.52 32.45
C ALA A 106 4.61 35.58 33.53
N THR A 107 3.58 34.72 33.40
CA THR A 107 2.78 34.14 34.51
C THR A 107 1.64 33.30 33.92
N GLY A 108 1.94 32.05 33.59
CA GLY A 108 0.95 31.04 33.20
C GLY A 108 1.44 29.67 33.63
N LYS A 109 0.72 29.05 34.56
CA LYS A 109 1.04 27.77 35.21
C LYS A 109 1.34 26.67 34.18
N LYS A 110 2.54 26.09 34.21
CA LYS A 110 2.96 24.95 33.40
C LYS A 110 2.12 23.71 33.74
N LYS A 111 1.28 23.28 32.80
CA LYS A 111 0.80 21.90 32.67
C LYS A 111 1.99 21.04 32.18
N PRO A 112 2.21 19.81 32.67
CA PRO A 112 3.39 19.04 32.28
C PRO A 112 3.30 18.67 30.80
N GLU A 113 4.15 19.31 30.00
CA GLU A 113 4.42 19.00 28.61
C GLU A 113 5.34 17.78 28.58
N VAL A 114 4.77 16.62 28.28
CA VAL A 114 5.52 15.36 28.12
C VAL A 114 6.39 15.49 26.87
N GLN A 115 7.68 15.67 27.09
CA GLN A 115 8.73 15.64 26.09
C GLN A 115 8.77 14.26 25.43
N HIS A 116 7.97 14.05 24.38
CA HIS A 116 8.09 12.88 23.53
C HIS A 116 9.37 12.99 22.72
N SER A 117 10.32 12.14 23.06
CA SER A 117 11.62 11.99 22.42
C SER A 117 11.49 11.85 20.89
N LYS A 118 12.05 12.79 20.13
CA LYS A 118 12.17 12.72 18.65
C LYS A 118 12.95 11.49 18.15
N SER A 119 13.68 10.80 19.03
CA SER A 119 14.56 9.68 18.67
C SER A 119 13.83 8.35 18.44
N ALA A 120 12.63 8.16 19.01
CA ALA A 120 11.87 6.91 18.89
C ALA A 120 11.23 6.69 17.49
N ILE A 121 11.23 7.71 16.62
CA ILE A 121 10.49 7.70 15.34
C ILE A 121 11.25 6.95 14.22
N LEU A 122 12.55 6.67 14.38
CA LEU A 122 13.39 6.22 13.25
C LEU A 122 13.40 4.71 13.01
N THR A 123 13.04 3.90 14.00
CA THR A 123 13.05 2.43 13.86
C THR A 123 11.63 1.88 13.81
N PRO A 124 11.29 1.02 12.83
CA PRO A 124 9.99 0.36 12.80
C PRO A 124 9.90 -0.63 13.98
N PRO A 125 8.78 -0.64 14.72
CA PRO A 125 8.58 -1.60 15.80
C PRO A 125 8.43 -3.02 15.23
N THR A 126 8.91 -4.01 15.98
CA THR A 126 8.76 -5.43 15.64
C THR A 126 7.40 -6.00 16.04
N THR A 127 6.66 -5.29 16.89
CA THR A 127 5.31 -5.66 17.32
C THR A 127 4.41 -4.44 17.28
N ILE A 128 3.22 -4.60 16.70
CA ILE A 128 2.17 -3.59 16.70
C ILE A 128 1.02 -4.04 17.60
N TYR A 129 0.29 -3.06 18.13
CA TYR A 129 -0.71 -3.27 19.18
C TYR A 129 -2.07 -2.72 18.78
N PHE A 130 -3.12 -3.43 19.18
CA PHE A 130 -4.48 -3.12 18.78
C PHE A 130 -5.45 -3.23 19.95
N THR A 131 -6.51 -2.44 19.89
CA THR A 131 -7.78 -2.75 20.57
C THR A 131 -8.76 -3.36 19.57
N LYS A 132 -10.00 -3.64 20.00
CA LYS A 132 -11.08 -4.04 19.09
C LYS A 132 -11.33 -3.02 17.95
N THR A 133 -11.05 -1.74 18.18
CA THR A 133 -11.50 -0.66 17.28
C THR A 133 -10.40 0.25 16.77
N LYS A 134 -9.20 0.25 17.36
CA LYS A 134 -8.10 1.14 16.96
C LYS A 134 -6.74 0.47 17.02
N MET A 135 -5.84 0.92 16.15
CA MET A 135 -4.41 0.72 16.32
C MET A 135 -3.87 1.68 17.40
N LEU A 136 -3.01 1.16 18.27
CA LEU A 136 -2.39 1.87 19.37
C LEU A 136 -0.96 2.31 19.01
N THR A 137 -0.46 3.33 19.69
CA THR A 137 0.97 3.67 19.68
C THR A 137 1.76 2.71 20.56
N GLN A 138 3.09 2.76 20.46
CA GLN A 138 3.97 1.92 21.27
C GLN A 138 3.85 2.21 22.78
N ASP A 139 3.59 3.46 23.15
CA ASP A 139 3.42 3.89 24.55
C ASP A 139 2.14 3.32 25.17
N ASP A 140 1.11 3.07 24.35
CA ASP A 140 -0.19 2.56 24.78
C ASP A 140 -0.26 1.02 24.83
N LYS A 141 0.86 0.29 24.70
CA LYS A 141 0.87 -1.19 24.61
C LYS A 141 0.12 -1.90 25.74
N ALA A 142 0.10 -1.31 26.94
CA ALA A 142 -0.58 -1.87 28.12
C ALA A 142 -2.12 -1.90 27.97
N LEU A 143 -2.67 -1.11 27.06
CA LEU A 143 -4.11 -1.04 26.75
C LEU A 143 -4.52 -2.02 25.63
N SER A 144 -3.57 -2.77 25.09
CA SER A 144 -3.82 -3.65 23.94
C SER A 144 -4.67 -4.86 24.32
N THR A 145 -5.62 -5.21 23.45
CA THR A 145 -6.39 -6.45 23.55
C THR A 145 -5.66 -7.60 22.84
N TRP A 146 -4.89 -7.26 21.81
CA TRP A 146 -4.04 -8.20 21.09
C TRP A 146 -2.87 -7.47 20.42
N SER A 147 -1.87 -8.23 20.00
CA SER A 147 -0.67 -7.74 19.34
C SER A 147 -0.35 -8.59 18.10
N TYR A 148 0.42 -8.01 17.19
CA TYR A 148 0.84 -8.66 15.95
C TYR A 148 2.35 -8.49 15.77
N PRO A 149 3.13 -9.60 15.73
CA PRO A 149 4.55 -9.54 15.40
C PRO A 149 4.72 -9.28 13.91
N VAL A 150 5.49 -8.25 13.55
CA VAL A 150 5.82 -7.92 12.16
C VAL A 150 7.18 -8.48 11.83
N SER A 151 7.21 -9.53 11.00
CA SER A 151 8.48 -10.10 10.55
C SER A 151 9.24 -9.14 9.62
N ALA A 152 10.56 -9.30 9.49
CA ALA A 152 11.36 -8.52 8.54
C ALA A 152 10.86 -8.69 7.08
N LYS A 153 10.34 -9.86 6.74
CA LYS A 153 9.74 -10.13 5.42
C LYS A 153 8.47 -9.33 5.20
N GLU A 154 7.59 -9.25 6.20
CA GLU A 154 6.37 -8.46 6.12
C GLU A 154 6.63 -6.95 6.16
N LEU A 155 7.61 -6.51 6.94
CA LEU A 155 8.04 -5.12 6.94
C LEU A 155 8.51 -4.70 5.53
N LEU A 156 9.37 -5.51 4.91
CA LEU A 156 9.82 -5.26 3.54
C LEU A 156 8.65 -5.32 2.55
N LEU A 157 7.76 -6.30 2.69
CA LEU A 157 6.57 -6.43 1.84
C LEU A 157 5.68 -5.18 1.94
N LEU A 158 5.45 -4.68 3.14
CA LEU A 158 4.67 -3.48 3.42
C LEU A 158 5.32 -2.22 2.81
N GLN A 159 6.65 -2.10 2.93
CA GLN A 159 7.40 -1.01 2.29
C GLN A 159 7.31 -1.06 0.76
N LYS A 160 7.44 -2.26 0.18
CA LYS A 160 7.35 -2.45 -1.27
C LYS A 160 5.95 -2.16 -1.80
N ILE A 161 4.89 -2.57 -1.10
CA ILE A 161 3.52 -2.30 -1.56
C ILE A 161 3.19 -0.81 -1.48
N VAL A 162 3.61 -0.12 -0.41
CA VAL A 162 3.43 1.33 -0.27
C VAL A 162 4.20 2.08 -1.36
N MET A 163 5.44 1.69 -1.64
CA MET A 163 6.20 2.23 -2.77
C MET A 163 5.49 1.96 -4.10
N ALA A 164 4.92 0.78 -4.30
CA ALA A 164 4.32 0.43 -5.58
C ALA A 164 2.98 1.15 -5.83
N GLU A 165 2.19 1.39 -4.79
CA GLU A 165 0.87 2.03 -4.86
C GLU A 165 0.93 3.55 -4.76
N ALA A 166 1.88 4.09 -4.00
CA ALA A 166 1.97 5.53 -3.70
C ALA A 166 3.29 6.15 -4.16
N GLU A 167 3.90 5.60 -5.23
CA GLU A 167 5.01 6.27 -5.92
C GLU A 167 4.52 7.60 -6.49
N GLY A 168 5.25 8.69 -6.24
CA GLY A 168 4.86 10.03 -6.68
C GLY A 168 3.80 10.72 -5.80
N GLU A 169 3.14 10.02 -4.88
CA GLU A 169 2.19 10.61 -3.94
C GLU A 169 2.91 11.43 -2.84
N PRO A 170 2.24 12.44 -2.24
CA PRO A 170 2.78 13.14 -1.08
C PRO A 170 3.05 12.17 0.08
N TYR A 171 3.94 12.54 1.00
CA TYR A 171 4.30 11.70 2.15
C TYR A 171 3.08 11.23 2.95
N GLU A 172 2.10 12.12 3.17
CA GLU A 172 0.84 11.77 3.85
C GLU A 172 0.05 10.68 3.09
N GLY A 173 0.08 10.69 1.75
CA GLY A 173 -0.56 9.67 0.92
C GLY A 173 0.10 8.29 1.08
N LYS A 174 1.43 8.26 1.19
CA LYS A 174 2.19 7.03 1.48
C LYS A 174 1.84 6.46 2.86
N VAL A 175 1.74 7.32 3.87
CA VAL A 175 1.28 6.93 5.22
C VAL A 175 -0.15 6.40 5.15
N ALA A 176 -1.03 7.05 4.38
CA ALA A 176 -2.43 6.64 4.27
C ALA A 176 -2.60 5.25 3.63
N VAL A 177 -1.82 4.92 2.61
CA VAL A 177 -1.81 3.55 2.03
C VAL A 177 -1.33 2.52 3.06
N ALA A 178 -0.27 2.84 3.82
CA ALA A 178 0.18 1.98 4.92
C ALA A 178 -0.91 1.79 5.98
N ASN A 179 -1.60 2.87 6.37
CA ASN A 179 -2.73 2.80 7.30
C ASN A 179 -3.86 1.90 6.77
N VAL A 180 -4.20 1.93 5.48
CA VAL A 180 -5.22 1.04 4.90
C VAL A 180 -4.86 -0.43 5.08
N VAL A 181 -3.60 -0.82 4.85
CA VAL A 181 -3.16 -2.20 5.08
C VAL A 181 -3.32 -2.59 6.55
N LEU A 182 -2.90 -1.73 7.48
CA LEU A 182 -3.00 -1.98 8.92
C LEU A 182 -4.45 -1.96 9.43
N ASN A 183 -5.30 -1.13 8.83
CA ASN A 183 -6.73 -1.07 9.12
C ASN A 183 -7.44 -2.35 8.67
N ARG A 184 -7.03 -2.91 7.53
CA ARG A 184 -7.53 -4.21 7.07
C ARG A 184 -7.06 -5.33 7.98
N LEU A 185 -5.76 -5.38 8.30
CA LEU A 185 -5.18 -6.39 9.20
C LEU A 185 -5.98 -6.54 10.51
N ARG A 186 -6.46 -5.43 11.08
CA ARG A 186 -7.21 -5.44 12.34
C ARG A 186 -8.72 -5.62 12.18
N SER A 187 -9.26 -5.57 10.97
CA SER A 187 -10.69 -5.51 10.73
C SER A 187 -11.23 -6.90 10.40
N ALA A 188 -12.26 -7.34 11.14
CA ALA A 188 -12.88 -8.65 11.00
C ALA A 188 -13.24 -9.12 9.57
N PRO A 189 -13.70 -8.27 8.62
CA PRO A 189 -14.00 -8.73 7.25
C PRO A 189 -12.78 -8.95 6.36
N PHE A 190 -11.55 -8.72 6.85
CA PHE A 190 -10.31 -8.85 6.08
C PHE A 190 -9.40 -9.93 6.69
N PRO A 191 -8.39 -10.39 5.94
CA PRO A 191 -7.41 -11.34 6.45
C PRO A 191 -6.62 -10.80 7.65
N ASP A 192 -6.15 -11.72 8.49
CA ASP A 192 -5.48 -11.48 9.77
C ASP A 192 -3.95 -11.42 9.68
N THR A 193 -3.39 -11.38 8.48
CA THR A 193 -1.94 -11.21 8.25
C THR A 193 -1.64 -10.15 7.19
N ILE A 194 -0.53 -9.43 7.35
CA ILE A 194 -0.10 -8.40 6.38
C ILE A 194 0.06 -9.02 4.98
N GLN A 195 0.65 -10.21 4.91
CA GLN A 195 0.80 -10.93 3.66
C GLN A 195 -0.56 -11.24 3.02
N ALA A 196 -1.51 -11.82 3.76
CA ALA A 196 -2.81 -12.17 3.18
C ALA A 196 -3.62 -10.93 2.76
N VAL A 197 -3.53 -9.82 3.51
CA VAL A 197 -4.13 -8.53 3.11
C VAL A 197 -3.55 -8.04 1.79
N ILE A 198 -2.22 -8.07 1.64
CA ILE A 198 -1.54 -7.59 0.41
C ILE A 198 -1.85 -8.49 -0.78
N TYR A 199 -1.90 -9.81 -0.59
CA TYR A 199 -2.19 -10.77 -1.67
C TYR A 199 -3.69 -11.03 -1.90
N GLN A 200 -4.58 -10.31 -1.21
CA GLN A 200 -6.01 -10.42 -1.45
C GLN A 200 -6.32 -10.14 -2.93
N LYS A 201 -7.15 -11.01 -3.54
CA LYS A 201 -7.42 -10.98 -4.99
C LYS A 201 -7.89 -9.59 -5.43
N ALA A 202 -7.22 -9.05 -6.47
CA ALA A 202 -7.50 -7.76 -7.09
C ALA A 202 -7.44 -6.54 -6.14
N GLN A 203 -6.87 -6.68 -4.94
CA GLN A 203 -6.83 -5.58 -3.99
C GLN A 203 -5.74 -4.55 -4.33
N PHE A 204 -4.55 -5.02 -4.67
CA PHE A 204 -3.41 -4.18 -4.98
C PHE A 204 -2.89 -4.53 -6.38
N SER A 205 -2.96 -3.58 -7.30
CA SER A 205 -2.61 -3.80 -8.72
C SER A 205 -1.16 -4.27 -8.95
N PRO A 206 -0.14 -3.83 -8.15
CA PRO A 206 1.24 -4.27 -8.26
C PRO A 206 1.47 -5.76 -8.01
N VAL A 207 0.53 -6.43 -7.33
CA VAL A 207 0.57 -7.88 -7.09
C VAL A 207 0.33 -8.62 -8.40
N ALA A 208 -0.74 -8.25 -9.11
CA ALA A 208 -1.16 -8.92 -10.34
C ALA A 208 -0.22 -8.63 -11.52
N ASN A 209 0.28 -7.40 -11.66
CA ASN A 209 1.19 -7.01 -12.75
C ASN A 209 2.68 -7.32 -12.46
N GLY A 210 2.97 -7.94 -11.31
CA GLY A 210 4.32 -8.36 -10.92
C GLY A 210 5.27 -7.24 -10.47
N ARG A 211 4.85 -5.97 -10.47
CA ARG A 211 5.65 -4.83 -10.02
C ARG A 211 6.13 -4.98 -8.58
N LEU A 212 5.30 -5.57 -7.71
CA LEU A 212 5.65 -5.82 -6.30
C LEU A 212 6.92 -6.67 -6.13
N ARG A 213 7.22 -7.55 -7.09
CA ARG A 213 8.42 -8.39 -7.04
C ARG A 213 9.70 -7.58 -7.30
N ARG A 214 9.64 -6.59 -8.19
CA ARG A 214 10.80 -5.85 -8.70
C ARG A 214 11.05 -4.49 -8.05
N VAL A 215 9.99 -3.83 -7.55
CA VAL A 215 10.08 -2.50 -6.94
C VAL A 215 10.99 -2.54 -5.71
N GLN A 216 11.76 -1.47 -5.47
CA GLN A 216 12.51 -1.29 -4.23
C GLN A 216 11.98 -0.07 -3.48
N PRO A 217 11.76 -0.17 -2.15
CA PRO A 217 11.22 0.94 -1.39
C PRO A 217 12.26 2.05 -1.27
N ASN A 218 11.85 3.28 -1.56
CA ASN A 218 12.69 4.46 -1.33
C ASN A 218 12.59 4.93 0.13
N GLN A 219 13.45 5.89 0.50
CA GLN A 219 13.52 6.42 1.87
C GLN A 219 12.19 6.99 2.36
N ASP A 220 11.41 7.58 1.46
CA ASP A 220 10.11 8.16 1.74
C ASP A 220 9.06 7.10 2.12
N SER A 221 9.03 5.99 1.38
CA SER A 221 8.14 4.85 1.65
C SER A 221 8.53 4.12 2.93
N ILE A 222 9.84 3.95 3.17
CA ILE A 222 10.37 3.37 4.40
C ILE A 222 9.93 4.21 5.60
N ARG A 223 10.14 5.53 5.55
CA ARG A 223 9.71 6.46 6.61
C ARG A 223 8.19 6.42 6.83
N ALA A 224 7.40 6.42 5.76
CA ALA A 224 5.95 6.40 5.85
C ALA A 224 5.43 5.12 6.53
N VAL A 225 5.99 3.95 6.17
CA VAL A 225 5.66 2.68 6.82
C VAL A 225 6.09 2.67 8.28
N THR A 226 7.31 3.11 8.59
CA THR A 226 7.79 3.23 9.96
C THR A 226 6.88 4.13 10.80
N ALA A 227 6.45 5.27 10.27
CA ALA A 227 5.53 6.17 10.95
C ALA A 227 4.17 5.49 11.19
N ALA A 228 3.60 4.83 10.18
CA ALA A 228 2.33 4.11 10.32
C ALA A 228 2.40 2.98 11.36
N LEU A 229 3.48 2.19 11.39
CA LEU A 229 3.70 1.14 12.38
C LEU A 229 3.87 1.69 13.81
N ASN A 230 4.40 2.90 13.94
CA ASN A 230 4.47 3.63 15.22
C ASN A 230 3.13 4.30 15.60
N GLY A 231 2.07 4.10 14.82
CA GLY A 231 0.73 4.59 15.12
C GLY A 231 0.41 5.96 14.53
N HIS A 232 1.24 6.51 13.64
CA HIS A 232 0.90 7.73 12.91
C HIS A 232 -0.24 7.45 11.91
N LYS A 233 -1.28 8.29 11.94
CA LYS A 233 -2.49 8.13 11.13
C LYS A 233 -2.66 9.32 10.20
N ALA A 234 -2.53 9.05 8.90
CA ALA A 234 -3.00 9.94 7.85
C ALA A 234 -4.51 9.75 7.61
N VAL A 235 -5.06 8.55 7.83
CA VAL A 235 -6.50 8.29 7.70
C VAL A 235 -7.07 7.62 8.96
N PRO A 236 -8.37 7.80 9.26
CA PRO A 236 -9.03 7.14 10.39
C PRO A 236 -8.96 5.61 10.33
N ASP A 237 -9.05 4.97 11.48
CA ASP A 237 -8.92 3.51 11.63
C ASP A 237 -9.95 2.71 10.81
N ASN A 238 -11.12 3.26 10.51
CA ASN A 238 -12.15 2.60 9.70
C ASN A 238 -11.97 2.76 8.19
N THR A 239 -10.88 3.39 7.74
CA THR A 239 -10.59 3.60 6.32
C THR A 239 -9.91 2.35 5.74
N CYS A 240 -10.64 1.60 4.92
CA CYS A 240 -10.14 0.31 4.38
C CYS A 240 -9.99 0.30 2.87
N PHE A 241 -10.35 1.37 2.17
CA PHE A 241 -10.29 1.42 0.71
C PHE A 241 -9.67 2.72 0.23
N PHE A 242 -9.06 2.67 -0.95
CA PHE A 242 -8.64 3.84 -1.70
C PHE A 242 -8.70 3.55 -3.20
N LEU A 243 -8.79 4.59 -4.00
CA LEU A 243 -8.72 4.52 -5.46
C LEU A 243 -8.21 5.83 -6.04
N SER A 244 -7.51 5.72 -7.18
CA SER A 244 -7.24 6.88 -8.04
C SER A 244 -8.39 7.04 -9.03
N LEU A 245 -9.18 8.11 -8.91
CA LEU A 245 -10.35 8.34 -9.78
C LEU A 245 -9.98 8.52 -11.25
N THR A 246 -8.72 8.86 -11.54
CA THR A 246 -8.21 9.04 -12.91
C THR A 246 -7.68 7.74 -13.52
N LEU A 247 -7.28 6.76 -12.71
CA LEU A 247 -6.64 5.52 -13.17
C LEU A 247 -7.48 4.26 -12.93
N ALA A 248 -8.43 4.30 -11.99
CA ALA A 248 -9.22 3.14 -11.62
C ALA A 248 -10.17 2.73 -12.76
N GLN A 249 -10.11 1.45 -13.15
CA GLN A 249 -11.03 0.85 -14.11
C GLN A 249 -12.36 0.45 -13.46
N ASP A 250 -12.36 0.23 -12.14
CA ASP A 250 -13.53 -0.13 -11.34
C ASP A 250 -13.82 0.98 -10.31
N LEU A 251 -15.01 1.57 -10.40
CA LEU A 251 -15.48 2.64 -9.51
C LEU A 251 -16.49 2.14 -8.46
N THR A 252 -16.65 0.83 -8.29
CA THR A 252 -17.60 0.24 -7.32
C THR A 252 -17.41 0.83 -5.92
N VAL A 253 -16.17 0.91 -5.44
CA VAL A 253 -15.84 1.51 -4.13
C VAL A 253 -16.27 2.97 -4.07
N HIS A 254 -16.08 3.74 -5.15
CA HIS A 254 -16.45 5.15 -5.18
C HIS A 254 -17.96 5.36 -5.02
N HIS A 255 -18.77 4.47 -5.60
CA HIS A 255 -20.22 4.57 -5.57
C HIS A 255 -20.86 3.89 -4.35
N SER A 256 -20.20 2.89 -3.76
CA SER A 256 -20.78 2.09 -2.67
C SER A 256 -20.25 2.43 -1.27
N ARG A 257 -19.16 3.21 -1.15
CA ARG A 257 -18.50 3.49 0.13
C ARG A 257 -18.53 4.97 0.49
N THR A 258 -18.39 5.27 1.77
CA THR A 258 -18.38 6.66 2.23
C THR A 258 -16.99 7.26 2.01
N LYS A 259 -16.90 8.36 1.25
CA LYS A 259 -15.67 9.12 1.08
C LYS A 259 -15.19 9.67 2.43
N VAL A 260 -13.91 9.49 2.73
CA VAL A 260 -13.24 10.03 3.93
C VAL A 260 -12.50 11.33 3.57
N LYS A 261 -11.50 11.25 2.69
CA LYS A 261 -10.78 12.40 2.14
C LYS A 261 -9.98 12.02 0.90
N THR A 262 -9.44 13.02 0.21
CA THR A 262 -8.53 12.86 -0.92
C THR A 262 -7.15 13.36 -0.50
N ILE A 263 -6.10 12.58 -0.75
CA ILE A 263 -4.71 12.93 -0.50
C ILE A 263 -3.93 12.59 -1.77
N GLY A 264 -3.31 13.60 -2.39
CA GLY A 264 -2.71 13.46 -3.71
C GLY A 264 -3.74 12.96 -4.73
N HIS A 265 -3.41 11.92 -5.48
CA HIS A 265 -4.29 11.35 -6.50
C HIS A 265 -5.22 10.25 -5.95
N HIS A 266 -5.13 9.92 -4.66
CA HIS A 266 -5.97 8.90 -4.03
C HIS A 266 -7.15 9.51 -3.27
N THR A 267 -8.32 8.95 -3.48
CA THR A 267 -9.48 9.14 -2.60
C THR A 267 -9.64 7.92 -1.70
N PHE A 268 -9.84 8.15 -0.41
CA PHE A 268 -9.92 7.13 0.63
C PHE A 268 -11.36 6.97 1.13
N TYR A 269 -11.76 5.74 1.48
CA TYR A 269 -13.15 5.38 1.82
C TYR A 269 -13.26 4.40 3.00
N LYS A 270 -14.44 4.41 3.63
CA LYS A 270 -14.87 3.47 4.68
C LYS A 270 -16.18 2.77 4.28
#